data_AF-A0A2V5PTL0-F1
#
_entry.id   AF-A0A2V5PTL0-F1
#
_cell.length_a   1.000
_cell.length_b   1.000
_cell.length_c   1.000
_cell.angle_alpha   90.00
_cell.angle_beta   90.00
_cell.angle_gamma   90.00
#
_symmetry.space_group_name_H-M   'P 1'
#
loop_
_entity.id
_entity.type
_entity.pdbx_description
1 polymer ?
#
loop_
_entity_poly.entity_id
_entity_poly.type
_entity_poly.pdbx_seq_one_letter_code
_entity_poly.pdbx_strand_id
1 'polypeptide(L)'
;MERPEGGKAQAENVQCSTSNPPSPWTGSAVASVQRSTVKRSAQEILTILHKWGIHTLGQLAALDKEPLGARLGPEAVRMWERANGQFNRVLKLVRPPESFAETFEFENEIETVEPLLFILRRFLEQLTLRLSGIYLVAKELTLRITFVNQQVYERIFKIPQPTNDIGLLFRMLQTHLENFRSKHPIVAVVLIAQPSKPAREQFGFFETTLRNPHQLSETLARLTALLGGDRVGTPVLEETHRPDAFRLEPFAWAVESAVPSGESSHALRTAHATAVLRRFRPAVAASVLLDADMPAHVRSPEIWGKILKQRGPYLISGNWWDEKSWARAEWDLEMENGELVRCHESDGSWKIDGIYD
;
A
#
# COMPACT_ATOMS: atom_id res chain seq x y z
N MET A 1 87.93 9.96 -33.42
CA MET A 1 87.04 11.14 -33.50
C MET A 1 87.43 12.07 -32.37
N GLU A 2 88.23 13.05 -32.78
CA GLU A 2 88.60 14.33 -32.18
C GLU A 2 88.07 14.70 -30.77
N ARG A 3 89.04 14.81 -29.85
CA ARG A 3 89.20 15.92 -28.88
C ARG A 3 89.28 17.26 -29.63
N PRO A 4 89.01 18.45 -29.03
CA PRO A 4 89.71 18.93 -27.80
C PRO A 4 88.88 19.86 -26.87
N GLU A 5 89.25 19.95 -25.57
CA GLU A 5 89.91 21.09 -24.88
C GLU A 5 89.13 22.41 -24.90
N GLY A 6 89.06 23.22 -23.84
CA GLY A 6 89.76 23.27 -22.57
C GLY A 6 89.71 24.70 -22.02
N GLY A 7 90.28 24.88 -20.82
CA GLY A 7 90.70 26.16 -20.24
C GLY A 7 89.76 26.69 -19.15
N LYS A 8 90.08 26.60 -17.84
CA LYS A 8 91.05 27.39 -17.02
C LYS A 8 90.61 28.86 -16.87
N ALA A 9 90.66 29.56 -15.73
CA ALA A 9 91.26 29.40 -14.39
C ALA A 9 90.54 30.37 -13.40
N GLN A 10 90.53 30.13 -12.07
CA GLN A 10 91.22 30.91 -10.99
C GLN A 10 90.80 32.39 -10.86
N ALA A 11 90.61 33.03 -9.70
CA ALA A 11 90.84 32.72 -8.28
C ALA A 11 90.16 33.79 -7.37
N GLU A 12 90.17 33.51 -6.05
CA GLU A 12 90.18 34.44 -4.88
C GLU A 12 88.93 35.32 -4.60
N ASN A 13 88.16 35.10 -3.54
CA ASN A 13 88.41 35.15 -2.08
C ASN A 13 88.56 36.59 -1.55
N VAL A 14 87.51 37.16 -0.93
CA VAL A 14 87.62 38.09 0.21
C VAL A 14 86.35 37.97 1.09
N GLN A 15 86.57 37.65 2.35
CA GLN A 15 85.62 37.75 3.47
C GLN A 15 85.46 39.21 3.95
N CYS A 16 84.28 39.56 4.47
CA CYS A 16 84.10 40.36 5.71
C CYS A 16 82.58 40.48 5.99
N SER A 17 82.09 39.83 7.06
CA SER A 17 81.69 40.45 8.35
C SER A 17 80.47 41.38 8.20
N THR A 18 79.32 41.18 8.86
CA THR A 18 79.15 41.23 10.32
C THR A 18 77.77 40.71 10.77
N SER A 19 77.75 40.07 11.95
CA SER A 19 76.69 39.91 12.99
C SER A 19 75.47 40.84 12.90
N ASN A 20 74.20 40.50 13.21
CA ASN A 20 73.57 39.82 14.39
C ASN A 20 72.00 39.94 14.21
N PRO A 21 71.06 39.49 15.08
CA PRO A 21 70.95 38.36 16.03
C PRO A 21 69.57 37.59 15.83
N PRO A 22 68.94 36.84 16.78
CA PRO A 22 68.40 35.51 16.49
C PRO A 22 66.86 35.39 16.41
N SER A 23 66.42 34.26 15.87
CA SER A 23 65.04 33.78 15.76
C SER A 23 64.39 33.46 17.12
N PRO A 24 63.07 33.71 17.30
CA PRO A 24 62.34 33.34 18.51
C PRO A 24 61.60 32.00 18.36
N TRP A 25 62.24 30.98 17.80
CA TRP A 25 61.64 29.66 17.65
C TRP A 25 62.53 28.60 18.28
N THR A 26 62.41 28.42 19.60
CA THR A 26 62.62 27.13 20.28
C THR A 26 62.17 27.23 21.73
N GLY A 27 61.23 26.36 22.13
CA GLY A 27 60.69 26.31 23.48
C GLY A 27 59.47 25.42 23.58
N SER A 28 59.72 24.13 23.80
CA SER A 28 58.77 23.06 24.14
C SER A 28 57.85 23.40 25.32
N ALA A 29 56.57 23.02 25.24
CA ALA A 29 55.94 22.10 26.20
C ALA A 29 54.41 22.16 26.06
N VAL A 30 53.84 20.95 26.03
CA VAL A 30 52.43 20.61 25.87
C VAL A 30 51.63 21.08 27.08
N ALA A 31 50.67 21.98 26.87
CA ALA A 31 49.55 22.20 27.79
C ALA A 31 48.27 22.23 26.96
N SER A 32 47.49 21.18 27.15
CA SER A 32 46.18 20.91 26.56
C SER A 32 45.21 22.05 26.79
N VAL A 33 45.00 22.87 25.76
CA VAL A 33 43.85 23.77 25.67
C VAL A 33 42.82 23.10 24.78
N GLN A 34 41.73 22.62 25.38
CA GLN A 34 40.48 22.35 24.69
C GLN A 34 40.02 23.64 24.00
N ARG A 35 40.47 23.85 22.76
CA ARG A 35 39.94 24.93 21.92
C ARG A 35 38.56 24.51 21.45
N SER A 36 37.55 25.02 22.12
CA SER A 36 36.18 25.09 21.62
C SER A 36 36.21 25.50 20.14
N THR A 37 35.81 24.60 19.25
CA THR A 37 35.75 24.87 17.81
C THR A 37 34.59 25.84 17.53
N VAL A 38 34.85 27.13 17.74
CA VAL A 38 33.92 28.20 17.38
C VAL A 38 33.76 28.15 15.86
N LYS A 39 32.58 27.74 15.38
CA LYS A 39 32.21 27.89 13.96
C LYS A 39 32.06 29.38 13.68
N ARG A 40 33.13 30.01 13.21
CA ARG A 40 33.08 31.37 12.66
C ARG A 40 32.41 31.34 11.29
N SER A 41 31.63 32.36 10.97
CA SER A 41 31.04 32.48 9.64
C SER A 41 32.11 32.83 8.60
N ALA A 42 31.86 32.47 7.33
CA ALA A 42 32.78 32.79 6.23
C ALA A 42 33.08 34.29 6.12
N GLN A 43 32.09 35.14 6.43
CA GLN A 43 32.21 36.60 6.34
C GLN A 43 33.13 37.17 7.43
N GLU A 44 33.08 36.61 8.65
CA GLU A 44 33.97 37.00 9.75
C GLU A 44 35.42 36.64 9.44
N ILE A 45 35.65 35.46 8.87
CA ILE A 45 36.99 34.98 8.49
C ILE A 45 37.58 35.90 7.42
N LEU A 46 36.81 36.24 6.39
CA LEU A 46 37.25 37.19 5.35
C LEU A 46 37.59 38.57 5.94
N THR A 47 36.80 39.06 6.90
CA THR A 47 37.07 40.33 7.58
C THR A 47 38.39 40.29 8.36
N ILE A 48 38.70 39.17 9.02
CA ILE A 48 39.97 38.99 9.74
C ILE A 48 41.14 38.88 8.76
N LEU A 49 41.00 38.13 7.68
CA LEU A 49 42.03 38.00 6.63
C LEU A 49 42.35 39.35 5.99
N HIS A 50 41.34 40.18 5.73
CA HIS A 50 41.52 41.53 5.22
C HIS A 50 42.32 42.41 6.19
N LYS A 51 42.05 42.29 7.50
CA LYS A 51 42.83 42.97 8.56
C LYS A 51 44.27 42.47 8.66
N TRP A 52 44.55 41.25 8.22
CA TRP A 52 45.89 40.67 8.16
C TRP A 52 46.63 40.99 6.84
N GLY A 53 46.02 41.79 5.97
CA GLY A 53 46.63 42.15 4.69
C GLY A 53 46.38 41.14 3.57
N ILE A 54 45.55 40.13 3.79
CA ILE A 54 45.24 39.07 2.81
C ILE A 54 43.97 39.45 2.06
N HIS A 55 44.14 39.87 0.82
CA HIS A 55 43.10 40.42 -0.05
C HIS A 55 42.83 39.53 -1.27
N THR A 56 43.74 38.61 -1.60
CA THR A 56 43.63 37.76 -2.80
C THR A 56 43.66 36.28 -2.46
N LEU A 57 43.07 35.46 -3.35
CA LEU A 57 43.11 34.00 -3.23
C LEU A 57 44.54 33.45 -3.28
N GLY A 58 45.42 34.07 -4.09
CA GLY A 58 46.84 33.69 -4.15
C GLY A 58 47.58 33.95 -2.84
N GLN A 59 47.29 35.06 -2.16
CA GLN A 59 47.85 35.33 -0.83
C GLN A 59 47.35 34.34 0.22
N LEU A 60 46.07 33.95 0.15
CA LEU A 60 45.52 32.91 1.03
C LEU A 60 46.15 31.53 0.76
N ALA A 61 46.35 31.18 -0.51
CA ALA A 61 46.94 29.92 -0.93
C ALA A 61 48.41 29.77 -0.51
N ALA A 62 49.14 30.89 -0.43
CA ALA A 62 50.54 30.93 -0.01
C ALA A 62 50.77 30.77 1.50
N LEU A 63 49.71 30.77 2.32
CA LEU A 63 49.82 30.56 3.78
C LEU A 63 49.93 29.08 4.13
N ASP A 64 50.57 28.78 5.26
CA ASP A 64 50.61 27.42 5.80
C ASP A 64 49.25 26.99 6.39
N LYS A 65 48.82 25.76 6.08
CA LYS A 65 47.51 25.20 6.47
C LYS A 65 47.34 25.09 7.99
N GLU A 66 48.38 24.66 8.70
CA GLU A 66 48.37 24.41 10.15
C GLU A 66 48.16 25.68 10.99
N PRO A 67 48.95 26.76 10.84
CA PRO A 67 48.75 28.00 11.60
C PRO A 67 47.44 28.71 11.23
N LEU A 68 46.98 28.58 9.98
CA LEU A 68 45.69 29.10 9.54
C LEU A 68 44.53 28.41 10.27
N GLY A 69 44.55 27.07 10.32
CA GLY A 69 43.57 26.28 11.05
C GLY A 69 43.59 26.51 12.56
N ALA A 70 44.79 26.66 13.15
CA ALA A 70 44.95 26.91 14.59
C ALA A 70 44.37 28.25 15.05
N ARG A 71 44.35 29.27 14.17
CA ARG A 71 43.88 30.63 14.48
C ARG A 71 42.43 30.89 14.09
N LEU A 72 42.02 30.39 12.93
CA LEU A 72 40.71 30.71 12.32
C LEU A 72 39.73 29.53 12.33
N GLY A 73 40.21 28.34 12.68
CA GLY A 73 39.38 27.15 12.80
C GLY A 73 39.16 26.41 11.47
N PRO A 74 38.28 25.40 11.45
CA PRO A 74 38.14 24.46 10.33
C PRO A 74 37.52 25.08 9.07
N GLU A 75 36.73 26.15 9.21
CA GLU A 75 36.19 26.89 8.06
C GLU A 75 37.30 27.52 7.21
N ALA A 76 38.34 28.08 7.83
CA ALA A 76 39.47 28.68 7.12
C ALA A 76 40.32 27.64 6.39
N VAL A 77 40.47 26.44 6.98
CA VAL A 77 41.10 25.29 6.32
C VAL A 77 40.33 24.89 5.06
N ARG A 78 38.99 24.83 5.13
CA ARG A 78 38.14 24.55 3.94
C ARG A 78 38.29 25.62 2.85
N MET A 79 38.46 26.89 3.22
CA MET A 79 38.73 27.96 2.25
C MET A 79 40.10 27.82 1.59
N TRP A 80 41.12 27.49 2.38
CA TRP A 80 42.47 27.22 1.88
C TRP A 80 42.51 26.02 0.94
N GLU A 81 41.82 24.93 1.28
CA GLU A 81 41.70 23.74 0.40
C GLU A 81 40.99 24.07 -0.92
N ARG A 82 39.98 24.94 -0.89
CA ARG A 82 39.33 25.46 -2.11
C ARG A 82 40.26 26.34 -2.93
N ALA A 83 41.05 27.20 -2.28
CA ALA A 83 42.00 28.10 -2.95
C ALA A 83 43.16 27.34 -3.62
N ASN A 84 43.59 26.21 -3.03
CA ASN A 84 44.64 25.34 -3.56
C ASN A 84 44.11 24.21 -4.46
N GLY A 85 42.83 24.23 -4.85
CA GLY A 85 42.26 23.21 -5.74
C GLY A 85 42.17 21.80 -5.13
N GLN A 86 42.35 21.66 -3.81
CA GLN A 86 42.25 20.40 -3.08
C GLN A 86 40.80 20.05 -2.69
N PHE A 87 39.84 20.89 -3.08
CA PHE A 87 38.43 20.67 -2.80
C PHE A 87 37.75 19.95 -3.97
N ASN A 88 37.36 18.70 -3.76
CA ASN A 88 36.53 17.96 -4.72
C ASN A 88 35.04 18.22 -4.47
N ARG A 89 34.40 19.05 -5.31
CA ARG A 89 32.95 19.28 -5.28
C ARG A 89 32.27 18.26 -6.18
N VAL A 90 31.72 17.20 -5.59
CA VAL A 90 30.85 16.27 -6.34
C VAL A 90 29.65 17.06 -6.89
N LEU A 91 29.46 17.00 -8.21
CA LEU A 91 28.27 17.54 -8.86
C LEU A 91 27.06 16.72 -8.40
N LYS A 92 26.18 17.35 -7.62
CA LYS A 92 24.89 16.75 -7.27
C LYS A 92 23.88 17.16 -8.32
N LEU A 93 23.39 16.20 -9.10
CA LEU A 93 22.27 16.42 -10.00
C LEU A 93 21.03 16.71 -9.14
N VAL A 94 20.66 17.97 -9.01
CA VAL A 94 19.42 18.38 -8.36
C VAL A 94 18.32 18.29 -9.40
N ARG A 95 17.43 17.31 -9.27
CA ARG A 95 16.18 17.30 -10.04
C ARG A 95 15.19 18.22 -9.31
N PRO A 96 14.64 19.24 -9.98
CA PRO A 96 13.59 20.04 -9.36
C PRO A 96 12.43 19.12 -8.95
N PRO A 97 11.80 19.37 -7.80
CA PRO A 97 10.66 18.57 -7.36
C PRO A 97 9.57 18.63 -8.43
N GLU A 98 9.02 17.47 -8.80
CA GLU A 98 7.95 17.42 -9.78
C GLU A 98 6.69 18.08 -9.20
N SER A 99 6.22 19.12 -9.89
CA SER A 99 4.94 19.77 -9.57
C SER A 99 3.82 19.10 -10.35
N PHE A 100 2.75 18.73 -9.62
CA PHE A 100 1.52 18.20 -10.20
C PHE A 100 0.51 19.34 -10.31
N ALA A 101 0.70 20.19 -11.31
CA ALA A 101 -0.17 21.31 -11.60
C ALA A 101 -0.48 21.35 -13.09
N GLU A 102 -1.74 21.54 -13.43
CA GLU A 102 -2.21 21.77 -14.80
C GLU A 102 -2.89 23.14 -14.86
N THR A 103 -2.61 23.88 -15.93
CA THR A 103 -3.05 25.26 -16.14
C THR A 103 -3.63 25.41 -17.53
N PHE A 104 -4.67 26.23 -17.66
CA PHE A 104 -5.26 26.58 -18.94
C PHE A 104 -5.76 28.02 -18.91
N GLU A 105 -5.39 28.78 -19.93
CA GLU A 105 -5.87 30.12 -20.19
C GLU A 105 -6.87 30.04 -21.34
N PHE A 106 -8.06 30.61 -21.15
CA PHE A 106 -9.12 30.58 -22.14
C PHE A 106 -8.89 31.70 -23.16
N GLU A 107 -9.02 31.38 -24.44
CA GLU A 107 -8.94 32.38 -25.52
C GLU A 107 -10.08 33.39 -25.44
N ASN A 108 -11.28 32.92 -25.09
CA ASN A 108 -12.45 33.73 -24.84
C ASN A 108 -12.89 33.57 -23.38
N GLU A 109 -13.38 34.66 -22.80
CA GLU A 109 -13.93 34.68 -21.46
C GLU A 109 -15.10 33.69 -21.33
N ILE A 110 -15.09 32.87 -20.29
CA ILE A 110 -16.20 31.93 -20.03
C ILE A 110 -17.11 32.48 -18.93
N GLU A 111 -18.42 32.47 -19.21
CA GLU A 111 -19.46 32.92 -18.28
C GLU A 111 -20.15 31.75 -17.57
N THR A 112 -19.98 30.52 -18.10
CA THR A 112 -20.65 29.32 -17.61
C THR A 112 -19.65 28.30 -17.04
N VAL A 113 -20.16 27.36 -16.24
CA VAL A 113 -19.34 26.40 -15.48
C VAL A 113 -19.05 25.13 -16.30
N GLU A 114 -19.84 24.83 -17.33
CA GLU A 114 -19.72 23.63 -18.16
C GLU A 114 -18.36 23.55 -18.90
N PRO A 115 -17.85 24.62 -19.56
CA PRO A 115 -16.52 24.60 -20.16
C PRO A 115 -15.42 24.40 -19.12
N LEU A 116 -15.58 24.98 -17.93
CA LEU A 116 -14.65 24.82 -16.81
C LEU A 116 -14.60 23.35 -16.36
N LEU A 117 -15.75 22.71 -16.17
CA LEU A 117 -15.83 21.29 -15.79
C LEU A 117 -15.18 20.39 -16.84
N PHE A 118 -15.37 20.66 -18.12
CA PHE A 118 -14.72 19.91 -19.19
C PHE A 118 -13.18 19.96 -19.08
N ILE A 119 -12.62 21.16 -18.88
CA ILE A 119 -11.18 21.35 -18.70
C ILE A 119 -10.69 20.67 -17.40
N LEU A 120 -11.44 20.77 -16.31
CA LEU A 120 -11.10 20.13 -15.04
C LEU A 120 -11.08 18.60 -15.14
N ARG A 121 -12.00 18.00 -15.91
CA ARG A 121 -11.98 16.55 -16.17
C ARG A 121 -10.70 16.13 -16.87
N ARG A 122 -10.28 16.88 -17.91
CA ARG A 122 -9.01 16.64 -18.61
C ARG A 122 -7.81 16.80 -17.70
N PHE A 123 -7.79 17.83 -16.84
CA PHE A 123 -6.72 18.01 -15.85
C PHE A 123 -6.63 16.84 -14.88
N LEU A 124 -7.75 16.34 -14.39
CA LEU A 124 -7.77 15.17 -13.53
C LEU A 124 -7.22 13.93 -14.24
N GLU A 125 -7.59 13.69 -15.51
CA GLU A 125 -7.02 12.60 -16.31
C GLU A 125 -5.49 12.72 -16.43
N GLN A 126 -4.97 13.92 -16.74
CA GLN A 126 -3.52 14.15 -16.85
C GLN A 126 -2.79 13.99 -15.51
N LEU A 127 -3.32 14.60 -14.45
CA LEU A 127 -2.73 14.53 -13.10
C LEU A 127 -2.72 13.10 -12.58
N THR A 128 -3.82 12.37 -12.71
CA THR A 128 -3.92 10.99 -12.24
C THR A 128 -3.00 10.05 -13.02
N LEU A 129 -2.82 10.25 -14.33
CA LEU A 129 -1.83 9.51 -15.12
C LEU A 129 -0.41 9.75 -14.61
N ARG A 130 -0.01 11.01 -14.41
CA ARG A 130 1.33 11.38 -13.92
C ARG A 130 1.59 10.86 -12.50
N LEU A 131 0.62 11.04 -11.60
CA LEU A 131 0.70 10.54 -10.22
C LEU A 131 0.82 9.01 -10.18
N SER A 132 0.04 8.30 -10.99
CA SER A 132 0.06 6.84 -11.05
C SER A 132 1.38 6.32 -11.64
N GLY A 133 1.97 7.03 -12.61
CA GLY A 133 3.27 6.69 -13.19
C GLY A 133 4.43 6.65 -12.19
N ILE A 134 4.28 7.33 -11.04
CA ILE A 134 5.26 7.34 -9.94
C ILE A 134 4.73 6.73 -8.64
N TYR A 135 3.62 5.98 -8.70
CA TYR A 135 2.99 5.29 -7.56
C TYR A 135 2.56 6.22 -6.41
N LEU A 136 2.10 7.43 -6.73
CA LEU A 136 1.52 8.39 -5.79
C LEU A 136 0.02 8.57 -6.03
N VAL A 137 -0.69 9.05 -5.02
CA VAL A 137 -2.11 9.38 -5.08
C VAL A 137 -2.39 10.81 -4.60
N ALA A 138 -3.44 11.43 -5.12
CA ALA A 138 -3.84 12.77 -4.70
C ALA A 138 -4.39 12.75 -3.26
N LYS A 139 -3.82 13.58 -2.38
CA LYS A 139 -4.31 13.81 -1.01
C LYS A 139 -5.15 15.07 -0.92
N GLU A 140 -4.73 16.11 -1.62
CA GLU A 140 -5.43 17.39 -1.67
C GLU A 140 -5.45 17.90 -3.11
N LEU A 141 -6.53 18.57 -3.49
CA LEU A 141 -6.62 19.32 -4.75
C LEU A 141 -6.79 20.79 -4.44
N THR A 142 -6.05 21.65 -5.12
CA THR A 142 -6.21 23.11 -5.03
C THR A 142 -6.67 23.63 -6.38
N LEU A 143 -7.89 24.16 -6.42
CA LEU A 143 -8.48 24.81 -7.58
C LEU A 143 -8.25 26.31 -7.46
N ARG A 144 -7.66 26.91 -8.50
CA ARG A 144 -7.54 28.36 -8.63
C ARG A 144 -8.19 28.80 -9.93
N ILE A 145 -9.04 29.82 -9.83
CA ILE A 145 -9.77 30.40 -10.97
C ILE A 145 -9.42 31.88 -11.01
N THR A 146 -8.95 32.36 -12.15
CA THR A 146 -8.63 33.78 -12.37
C THR A 146 -9.71 34.41 -13.22
N PHE A 147 -10.23 35.55 -12.75
CA PHE A 147 -11.24 36.32 -13.47
C PHE A 147 -10.64 37.47 -14.27
N VAL A 148 -11.44 38.09 -15.14
CA VAL A 148 -11.05 39.23 -15.99
C VAL A 148 -10.48 40.40 -15.19
N ASN A 149 -11.04 40.67 -14.01
CA ASN A 149 -10.58 41.72 -13.10
C ASN A 149 -9.29 41.37 -12.34
N GLN A 150 -8.61 40.28 -12.72
CA GLN A 150 -7.40 39.74 -12.09
C GLN A 150 -7.60 39.22 -10.65
N GLN A 151 -8.83 39.17 -10.14
CA GLN A 151 -9.10 38.49 -8.87
C GLN A 151 -8.94 36.98 -9.05
N VAL A 152 -8.43 36.34 -8.01
CA VAL A 152 -8.22 34.89 -7.98
C VAL A 152 -9.11 34.28 -6.91
N TYR A 153 -9.95 33.35 -7.33
CA TYR A 153 -10.66 32.46 -6.43
C TYR A 153 -9.81 31.22 -6.18
N GLU A 154 -9.61 30.85 -4.90
CA GLU A 154 -8.85 29.67 -4.51
C GLU A 154 -9.66 28.79 -3.57
N ARG A 155 -9.68 27.48 -3.86
CA ARG A 155 -10.33 26.48 -3.02
C ARG A 155 -9.46 25.24 -2.88
N ILE A 156 -9.25 24.82 -1.63
CA ILE A 156 -8.55 23.59 -1.28
C ILE A 156 -9.58 22.51 -0.92
N PHE A 157 -9.42 21.34 -1.51
CA PHE A 157 -10.21 20.16 -1.27
C PHE A 157 -9.33 19.10 -0.62
N LYS A 158 -9.67 18.72 0.62
CA LYS A 158 -9.01 17.62 1.32
C LYS A 158 -9.72 16.32 1.00
N ILE A 159 -9.00 15.36 0.44
CA ILE A 159 -9.55 14.06 0.07
C ILE A 159 -9.49 13.17 1.32
N PRO A 160 -10.63 12.67 1.83
CA PRO A 160 -10.66 11.87 3.07
C PRO A 160 -9.76 10.64 3.00
N GLN A 161 -9.77 9.95 1.87
CA GLN A 161 -8.86 8.85 1.56
C GLN A 161 -8.12 9.16 0.26
N PRO A 162 -6.78 9.30 0.30
CA PRO A 162 -6.01 9.66 -0.89
C PRO A 162 -6.26 8.69 -2.05
N THR A 163 -6.65 9.22 -3.21
CA THR A 163 -7.11 8.41 -4.35
C THR A 163 -6.74 9.06 -5.69
N ASN A 164 -6.68 8.24 -6.73
CA ASN A 164 -6.59 8.68 -8.14
C ASN A 164 -7.86 8.34 -8.93
N ASP A 165 -8.97 7.99 -8.26
CA ASP A 165 -10.25 7.79 -8.92
C ASP A 165 -10.77 9.11 -9.49
N ILE A 166 -10.66 9.25 -10.82
CA ILE A 166 -11.09 10.44 -11.57
C ILE A 166 -12.57 10.74 -11.31
N GLY A 167 -13.43 9.73 -11.23
CA GLY A 167 -14.87 9.92 -11.03
C GLY A 167 -15.20 10.49 -9.66
N LEU A 168 -14.49 10.05 -8.61
CA LEU A 168 -14.61 10.60 -7.26
C LEU A 168 -14.10 12.05 -7.21
N LEU A 169 -12.89 12.28 -7.70
CA LEU A 169 -12.27 13.61 -7.69
C LEU A 169 -13.09 14.63 -8.50
N PHE A 170 -13.61 14.21 -9.66
CA PHE A 170 -14.43 15.06 -10.51
C PHE A 170 -15.77 15.41 -9.85
N ARG A 171 -16.46 14.44 -9.23
CA ARG A 171 -17.69 14.71 -8.46
C ARG A 171 -17.46 15.77 -7.39
N MET A 172 -16.36 15.68 -6.66
CA MET A 172 -16.04 16.64 -5.61
C MET A 172 -15.89 18.07 -6.15
N LEU A 173 -15.23 18.23 -7.30
CA LEU A 173 -15.14 19.53 -7.98
C LEU A 173 -16.50 19.98 -8.51
N GLN A 174 -17.27 19.08 -9.13
CA GLN A 174 -18.59 19.36 -9.67
C GLN A 174 -19.56 19.85 -8.59
N THR A 175 -19.71 19.11 -7.48
CA THR A 175 -20.59 19.47 -6.35
C THR A 175 -20.24 20.83 -5.76
N HIS A 176 -18.95 21.18 -5.72
CA HIS A 176 -18.54 22.50 -5.26
C HIS A 176 -18.88 23.61 -6.26
N LEU A 177 -18.72 23.33 -7.55
CA LEU A 177 -18.98 24.30 -8.61
C LEU A 177 -20.47 24.49 -8.92
N GLU A 178 -21.35 23.57 -8.54
CA GLU A 178 -22.82 23.72 -8.67
C GLU A 178 -23.33 24.99 -7.98
N ASN A 179 -22.82 25.26 -6.77
CA ASN A 179 -23.18 26.42 -5.95
C ASN A 179 -22.26 27.63 -6.18
N PHE A 180 -21.26 27.51 -7.05
CA PHE A 180 -20.34 28.58 -7.33
C PHE A 180 -21.00 29.66 -8.20
N ARG A 181 -20.86 30.92 -7.79
CA ARG A 181 -21.33 32.08 -8.54
C ARG A 181 -20.24 33.13 -8.58
N SER A 182 -19.97 33.65 -9.76
CA SER A 182 -19.02 34.75 -9.98
C SER A 182 -19.75 35.94 -10.59
N LYS A 183 -19.27 37.15 -10.27
CA LYS A 183 -19.71 38.40 -10.91
C LYS A 183 -18.92 38.72 -12.18
N HIS A 184 -17.79 38.04 -12.38
CA HIS A 184 -16.85 38.29 -13.47
C HIS A 184 -16.59 36.99 -14.26
N PRO A 185 -16.46 37.07 -15.59
CA PRO A 185 -16.07 35.94 -16.41
C PRO A 185 -14.70 35.38 -16.02
N ILE A 186 -14.49 34.11 -16.33
CA ILE A 186 -13.25 33.39 -16.03
C ILE A 186 -12.31 33.46 -17.24
N VAL A 187 -11.03 33.71 -16.97
CA VAL A 187 -9.97 33.83 -17.99
C VAL A 187 -8.93 32.72 -17.87
N ALA A 188 -8.70 32.19 -16.66
CA ALA A 188 -7.77 31.08 -16.47
C ALA A 188 -8.18 30.16 -15.33
N VAL A 189 -7.74 28.91 -15.42
CA VAL A 189 -7.91 27.90 -14.37
C VAL A 189 -6.60 27.15 -14.13
N VAL A 190 -6.30 26.89 -12.86
CA VAL A 190 -5.19 26.06 -12.41
C VAL A 190 -5.74 25.00 -11.46
N LEU A 191 -5.34 23.74 -11.67
CA LEU A 191 -5.60 22.65 -10.74
C LEU A 191 -4.28 22.04 -10.28
N ILE A 192 -4.06 22.04 -8.96
CA ILE A 192 -2.84 21.54 -8.34
C ILE A 192 -3.20 20.33 -7.49
N ALA A 193 -2.51 19.20 -7.68
CA ALA A 193 -2.61 18.03 -6.83
C ALA A 193 -1.45 17.97 -5.84
N GLN A 194 -1.75 17.83 -4.55
CA GLN A 194 -0.73 17.47 -3.57
C GLN A 194 -0.58 15.94 -3.52
N PRO A 195 0.58 15.40 -3.93
CA PRO A 195 0.78 13.97 -3.95
C PRO A 195 1.03 13.42 -2.54
N SER A 196 0.60 12.18 -2.32
CA SER A 196 0.94 11.39 -1.15
C SER A 196 1.17 9.93 -1.54
N LYS A 197 1.81 9.16 -0.67
CA LYS A 197 1.87 7.71 -0.87
C LYS A 197 0.47 7.13 -0.64
N PRO A 198 0.02 6.17 -1.46
CA PRO A 198 -1.22 5.46 -1.17
C PRO A 198 -1.13 4.83 0.22
N ALA A 199 -2.25 4.79 0.94
CA ALA A 199 -2.34 4.05 2.18
C ALA A 199 -1.94 2.60 1.87
N ARG A 200 -0.77 2.19 2.35
CA ARG A 200 -0.32 0.81 2.27
C ARG A 200 -0.89 0.11 3.48
N GLU A 201 -1.99 -0.58 3.29
CA GLU A 201 -2.31 -1.70 4.16
C GLU A 201 -1.32 -2.82 3.80
N GLN A 202 -0.39 -3.10 4.71
CA GLN A 202 0.51 -4.23 4.57
C GLN A 202 -0.29 -5.48 4.91
N PHE A 203 -0.88 -6.09 3.88
CA PHE A 203 -1.59 -7.35 4.02
C PHE A 203 -0.59 -8.51 4.17
N GLY A 204 -0.92 -9.49 4.99
CA GLY A 204 -0.09 -10.66 5.23
C GLY A 204 0.13 -11.47 3.94
N PHE A 205 1.29 -12.13 3.82
CA PHE A 205 1.69 -12.92 2.64
C PHE A 205 0.73 -14.09 2.31
N PHE A 206 -0.10 -14.50 3.28
CA PHE A 206 -1.06 -15.60 3.15
C PHE A 206 -2.52 -15.13 3.17
N GLU A 207 -2.76 -13.83 3.09
CA GLU A 207 -4.10 -13.26 3.12
C GLU A 207 -4.59 -13.07 1.68
N THR A 208 -5.71 -13.73 1.33
CA THR A 208 -6.42 -13.46 0.09
C THR A 208 -6.93 -12.02 0.12
N THR A 209 -6.32 -11.09 -0.59
CA THR A 209 -6.76 -9.69 -0.56
C THR A 209 -8.06 -9.50 -1.34
N LEU A 210 -9.01 -8.76 -0.79
CA LEU A 210 -10.09 -8.17 -1.59
C LEU A 210 -9.52 -7.07 -2.47
N ARG A 211 -9.57 -7.26 -3.80
CA ARG A 211 -9.11 -6.26 -4.77
C ARG A 211 -9.90 -4.94 -4.69
N ASN A 212 -11.18 -5.01 -4.32
CA ASN A 212 -12.05 -3.84 -4.21
C ASN A 212 -13.13 -4.04 -3.12
N PRO A 213 -12.92 -3.50 -1.91
CA PRO A 213 -13.88 -3.61 -0.81
C PRO A 213 -15.25 -2.99 -1.12
N HIS A 214 -15.29 -1.88 -1.89
CA HIS A 214 -16.54 -1.20 -2.23
C HIS A 214 -17.41 -2.06 -3.15
N GLN A 215 -16.83 -2.69 -4.16
CA GLN A 215 -17.56 -3.56 -5.07
C GLN A 215 -18.17 -4.77 -4.37
N LEU A 216 -17.44 -5.34 -3.38
CA LEU A 216 -17.98 -6.41 -2.55
C LEU A 216 -19.20 -5.92 -1.74
N SER A 217 -19.08 -4.76 -1.09
CA SER A 217 -20.18 -4.21 -0.30
C SER A 217 -21.44 -3.94 -1.13
N GLU A 218 -21.28 -3.43 -2.36
CA GLU A 218 -22.39 -3.22 -3.28
C GLU A 218 -23.04 -4.55 -3.71
N THR A 219 -22.21 -5.56 -4.00
CA THR A 219 -22.68 -6.89 -4.39
C THR A 219 -23.46 -7.56 -3.26
N LEU A 220 -22.94 -7.50 -2.02
CA LEU A 220 -23.62 -8.04 -0.84
C LEU A 220 -24.95 -7.32 -0.59
N ALA A 221 -24.99 -6.00 -0.72
CA ALA A 221 -26.23 -5.24 -0.60
C ALA A 221 -27.27 -5.67 -1.65
N ARG A 222 -26.84 -5.88 -2.91
CA ARG A 222 -27.71 -6.34 -3.99
C ARG A 222 -28.22 -7.77 -3.77
N LEU A 223 -27.35 -8.68 -3.34
CA LEU A 223 -27.74 -10.05 -2.99
C LEU A 223 -28.73 -10.07 -1.82
N THR A 224 -28.47 -9.24 -0.80
CA THR A 224 -29.35 -9.08 0.36
C THR A 224 -30.72 -8.51 -0.05
N ALA A 225 -30.76 -7.58 -1.01
CA ALA A 225 -32.03 -7.07 -1.54
C ALA A 225 -32.82 -8.11 -2.34
N LEU A 226 -32.14 -8.99 -3.09
CA LEU A 226 -32.77 -10.03 -3.91
C LEU A 226 -33.20 -11.27 -3.12
N LEU A 227 -32.35 -11.70 -2.19
CA LEU A 227 -32.52 -12.94 -1.42
C LEU A 227 -32.97 -12.66 0.02
N GLY A 228 -32.93 -11.43 0.53
CA GLY A 228 -33.23 -11.14 1.93
C GLY A 228 -32.05 -11.43 2.87
N GLY A 229 -32.04 -10.76 4.02
CA GLY A 229 -30.94 -10.81 5.00
C GLY A 229 -30.65 -12.21 5.52
N ASP A 230 -31.68 -13.02 5.71
CA ASP A 230 -31.55 -14.35 6.31
C ASP A 230 -31.04 -15.42 5.32
N ARG A 231 -30.77 -15.06 4.06
CA ARG A 231 -30.28 -15.98 3.01
C ARG A 231 -28.91 -15.60 2.45
N VAL A 232 -28.28 -14.55 2.99
CA VAL A 232 -26.96 -14.06 2.54
C VAL A 232 -26.06 -13.87 3.76
N GLY A 233 -25.03 -14.71 3.88
CA GLY A 233 -24.17 -14.69 5.06
C GLY A 233 -23.11 -15.79 5.07
N THR A 234 -22.44 -15.92 6.21
CA THR A 234 -21.54 -17.04 6.51
C THR A 234 -22.32 -18.11 7.27
N PRO A 235 -22.36 -19.37 6.81
CA PRO A 235 -22.99 -20.45 7.55
C PRO A 235 -22.15 -20.79 8.78
N VAL A 236 -22.77 -20.72 9.95
CA VAL A 236 -22.16 -21.11 11.21
C VAL A 236 -22.85 -22.37 11.70
N LEU A 237 -22.05 -23.40 11.99
CA LEU A 237 -22.55 -24.66 12.52
C LEU A 237 -23.20 -24.40 13.88
N GLU A 238 -24.45 -24.86 14.03
CA GLU A 238 -25.09 -24.82 15.33
C GLU A 238 -24.58 -25.96 16.21
N GLU A 239 -24.54 -25.76 17.52
CA GLU A 239 -24.18 -26.80 18.49
C GLU A 239 -25.33 -27.80 18.65
N THR A 240 -25.65 -28.50 17.57
CA THR A 240 -26.69 -29.52 17.51
C THR A 240 -26.22 -30.70 16.68
N HIS A 241 -26.77 -31.88 16.96
CA HIS A 241 -26.52 -33.09 16.18
C HIS A 241 -27.46 -33.19 14.95
N ARG A 242 -28.33 -32.19 14.74
CA ARG A 242 -29.35 -32.23 13.70
C ARG A 242 -28.69 -32.04 12.32
N PRO A 243 -29.04 -32.87 11.32
CA PRO A 243 -28.53 -32.72 9.98
C PRO A 243 -29.04 -31.39 9.41
N ASP A 244 -28.16 -30.67 8.73
CA ASP A 244 -28.47 -29.39 8.08
C ASP A 244 -28.87 -28.25 9.03
N ALA A 245 -28.58 -28.38 10.32
CA ALA A 245 -28.71 -27.29 11.28
C ALA A 245 -27.51 -26.34 11.18
N PHE A 246 -27.77 -25.16 10.64
CA PHE A 246 -26.84 -24.05 10.60
C PHE A 246 -27.62 -22.75 10.75
N ARG A 247 -26.96 -21.73 11.28
CA ARG A 247 -27.45 -20.35 11.23
C ARG A 247 -26.63 -19.55 10.25
N LEU A 248 -27.25 -18.57 9.60
CA LEU A 248 -26.54 -17.60 8.80
C LEU A 248 -26.22 -16.38 9.64
N GLU A 249 -24.94 -16.04 9.71
CA GLU A 249 -24.48 -14.77 10.28
C GLU A 249 -24.17 -13.77 9.16
N PRO A 250 -24.36 -12.45 9.39
CA PRO A 250 -24.00 -11.44 8.40
C PRO A 250 -22.57 -11.62 7.92
N PHE A 251 -22.39 -11.67 6.60
CA PHE A 251 -21.06 -11.85 6.03
C PHE A 251 -20.17 -10.66 6.39
N ALA A 252 -19.13 -10.92 7.19
CA ALA A 252 -18.07 -9.97 7.48
C ALA A 252 -16.79 -10.47 6.84
N TRP A 253 -16.16 -9.62 6.03
CA TRP A 253 -14.80 -9.88 5.57
C TRP A 253 -13.83 -9.60 6.73
N ALA A 254 -13.65 -10.58 7.60
CA ALA A 254 -12.60 -10.58 8.60
C ALA A 254 -11.48 -11.51 8.12
N VAL A 255 -10.30 -10.94 7.86
CA VAL A 255 -9.08 -11.72 7.67
C VAL A 255 -8.55 -12.12 9.04
N GLU A 256 -9.34 -12.84 9.81
CA GLU A 256 -8.78 -13.65 10.87
C GLU A 256 -8.53 -15.00 10.23
N SER A 257 -7.26 -15.40 10.21
CA SER A 257 -6.84 -16.73 9.77
C SER A 257 -7.62 -17.78 10.56
N ALA A 258 -8.76 -18.21 10.04
CA ALA A 258 -9.56 -19.32 10.56
C ALA A 258 -8.91 -20.66 10.19
N VAL A 259 -7.59 -20.72 10.29
CA VAL A 259 -6.84 -21.97 10.36
C VAL A 259 -5.88 -21.78 11.52
N PRO A 260 -6.07 -22.47 12.65
CA PRO A 260 -5.01 -22.65 13.61
C PRO A 260 -3.82 -23.22 12.83
N SER A 261 -2.75 -22.44 12.75
CA SER A 261 -1.47 -22.85 12.19
C SER A 261 -0.91 -23.98 13.08
N GLY A 262 -1.39 -25.20 12.85
CA GLY A 262 -1.05 -26.36 13.66
C GLY A 262 -1.55 -27.68 13.10
N GLU A 263 -2.71 -27.71 12.43
CA GLU A 263 -3.18 -28.95 11.82
C GLU A 263 -2.72 -29.04 10.37
N SER A 264 -1.63 -29.81 10.22
CA SER A 264 -1.02 -30.14 8.95
C SER A 264 -2.05 -30.53 7.89
N SER A 265 -1.80 -30.09 6.66
CA SER A 265 -2.43 -30.52 5.40
C SER A 265 -2.41 -32.04 5.14
N HIS A 266 -1.96 -32.84 6.11
CA HIS A 266 -2.07 -34.30 6.12
C HIS A 266 -3.49 -34.80 6.38
N ALA A 267 -4.32 -34.11 7.17
CA ALA A 267 -5.70 -34.56 7.43
C ALA A 267 -6.53 -34.69 6.13
N LEU A 268 -6.32 -33.78 5.18
CA LEU A 268 -6.96 -33.81 3.85
C LEU A 268 -6.38 -34.88 2.91
N ARG A 269 -5.15 -35.38 3.14
CA ARG A 269 -4.50 -36.38 2.29
C ARG A 269 -4.78 -37.82 2.73
N THR A 270 -5.24 -38.03 3.96
CA THR A 270 -5.69 -39.33 4.48
C THR A 270 -7.18 -39.61 4.29
N ALA A 271 -7.92 -38.74 3.57
CA ALA A 271 -9.28 -39.03 3.11
C ALA A 271 -9.26 -40.11 2.01
N HIS A 272 -8.89 -41.33 2.40
CA HIS A 272 -9.08 -42.53 1.61
C HIS A 272 -10.57 -42.67 1.31
N ALA A 273 -10.92 -42.66 0.02
CA ALA A 273 -12.21 -43.08 -0.56
C ALA A 273 -13.40 -43.03 0.43
N THR A 274 -13.73 -41.84 0.92
CA THR A 274 -14.90 -41.66 1.77
C THR A 274 -16.07 -41.47 0.82
N ALA A 275 -17.03 -42.41 0.84
CA ALA A 275 -18.24 -42.32 0.03
C ALA A 275 -18.89 -40.94 0.24
N VAL A 276 -19.09 -40.19 -0.84
CA VAL A 276 -19.61 -38.81 -0.76
C VAL A 276 -21.12 -38.85 -0.91
N LEU A 277 -21.86 -38.36 0.07
CA LEU A 277 -23.31 -38.28 -0.06
C LEU A 277 -23.72 -37.06 -0.90
N ARG A 278 -24.16 -37.30 -2.13
CA ARG A 278 -24.76 -36.27 -2.99
C ARG A 278 -26.20 -36.01 -2.54
N ARG A 279 -26.39 -34.95 -1.77
CA ARG A 279 -27.68 -34.66 -1.13
C ARG A 279 -28.66 -33.96 -2.08
N PHE A 280 -29.92 -34.41 -2.04
CA PHE A 280 -31.03 -33.75 -2.70
C PHE A 280 -31.57 -32.60 -1.83
N ARG A 281 -31.76 -31.44 -2.45
CA ARG A 281 -32.25 -30.21 -1.81
C ARG A 281 -33.35 -29.59 -2.68
N PRO A 282 -34.64 -29.76 -2.33
CA PRO A 282 -35.18 -30.53 -1.19
C PRO A 282 -35.05 -32.06 -1.37
N ALA A 283 -35.23 -32.81 -0.28
CA ALA A 283 -35.28 -34.28 -0.33
C ALA A 283 -36.44 -34.77 -1.23
N VAL A 284 -36.23 -35.87 -1.96
CA VAL A 284 -37.18 -36.37 -2.96
C VAL A 284 -38.19 -37.30 -2.29
N ALA A 285 -39.48 -37.13 -2.56
CA ALA A 285 -40.52 -38.01 -2.04
C ALA A 285 -40.34 -39.45 -2.54
N ALA A 286 -40.51 -40.43 -1.64
CA ALA A 286 -40.38 -41.84 -1.96
C ALA A 286 -41.48 -42.67 -1.29
N SER A 287 -41.77 -43.82 -1.87
CA SER A 287 -42.56 -44.88 -1.27
C SER A 287 -41.66 -46.06 -0.97
N VAL A 288 -41.65 -46.51 0.28
CA VAL A 288 -40.88 -47.69 0.71
C VAL A 288 -41.87 -48.79 1.08
N LEU A 289 -41.72 -49.96 0.46
CA LEU A 289 -42.47 -51.16 0.82
C LEU A 289 -41.73 -51.87 1.94
N LEU A 290 -42.43 -52.08 3.05
CA LEU A 290 -41.90 -52.77 4.23
C LEU A 290 -42.33 -54.25 4.21
N ASP A 291 -41.38 -55.15 4.45
CA ASP A 291 -41.63 -56.57 4.72
C ASP A 291 -41.15 -56.88 6.15
N ALA A 292 -42.07 -57.34 7.01
CA ALA A 292 -41.81 -57.52 8.45
C ALA A 292 -41.12 -56.32 9.12
N ASP A 293 -41.64 -55.10 8.88
CA ASP A 293 -41.10 -53.82 9.35
C ASP A 293 -39.68 -53.46 8.85
N MET A 294 -39.19 -54.15 7.82
CA MET A 294 -37.93 -53.84 7.16
C MET A 294 -38.15 -53.31 5.73
N PRO A 295 -37.48 -52.21 5.34
CA PRO A 295 -37.42 -51.77 3.94
C PRO A 295 -37.02 -52.89 2.97
N ALA A 296 -37.95 -53.28 2.08
CA ALA A 296 -37.73 -54.32 1.06
C ALA A 296 -37.63 -53.74 -0.37
N HIS A 297 -38.34 -52.65 -0.65
CA HIS A 297 -38.33 -52.00 -1.96
C HIS A 297 -38.47 -50.48 -1.81
N VAL A 298 -37.70 -49.70 -2.57
CA VAL A 298 -37.86 -48.23 -2.65
C VAL A 298 -38.35 -47.85 -4.02
N ARG A 299 -39.24 -46.86 -4.09
CA ARG A 299 -39.65 -46.21 -5.33
C ARG A 299 -39.68 -44.70 -5.16
N SER A 300 -38.93 -44.01 -6.01
CA SER A 300 -38.94 -42.57 -6.22
C SER A 300 -38.85 -42.28 -7.72
N PRO A 301 -38.96 -41.01 -8.17
CA PRO A 301 -38.90 -40.66 -9.59
C PRO A 301 -37.61 -41.11 -10.31
N GLU A 302 -36.47 -41.09 -9.61
CA GLU A 302 -35.16 -41.39 -10.20
C GLU A 302 -34.55 -42.70 -9.69
N ILE A 303 -34.97 -43.15 -8.51
CA ILE A 303 -34.40 -44.32 -7.82
C ILE A 303 -35.52 -45.31 -7.53
N TRP A 304 -35.40 -46.53 -8.02
CA TRP A 304 -36.36 -47.60 -7.76
C TRP A 304 -35.66 -48.96 -7.77
N GLY A 305 -36.11 -49.89 -6.94
CA GLY A 305 -35.57 -51.24 -6.93
C GLY A 305 -35.70 -51.97 -5.60
N LYS A 306 -35.28 -53.23 -5.62
CA LYS A 306 -35.22 -54.08 -4.44
C LYS A 306 -34.01 -53.69 -3.58
N ILE A 307 -34.19 -53.70 -2.27
CA ILE A 307 -33.13 -53.48 -1.29
C ILE A 307 -32.44 -54.83 -1.04
N LEU A 308 -31.12 -54.86 -1.20
CA LEU A 308 -30.28 -56.04 -0.91
C LEU A 308 -29.74 -56.01 0.52
N LYS A 309 -29.27 -54.84 0.97
CA LYS A 309 -28.79 -54.63 2.34
C LYS A 309 -29.31 -53.29 2.87
N GLN A 310 -29.44 -53.23 4.18
CA GLN A 310 -29.86 -52.02 4.88
C GLN A 310 -29.04 -51.83 6.16
N ARG A 311 -28.85 -50.57 6.55
CA ARG A 311 -28.34 -50.18 7.86
C ARG A 311 -29.22 -49.07 8.45
N GLY A 312 -29.48 -49.15 9.74
CA GLY A 312 -30.44 -48.31 10.45
C GLY A 312 -31.51 -49.15 11.16
N PRO A 313 -32.58 -48.52 11.71
CA PRO A 313 -32.84 -47.08 11.71
C PRO A 313 -31.87 -46.29 12.60
N TYR A 314 -31.31 -45.21 12.07
CA TYR A 314 -30.59 -44.20 12.86
C TYR A 314 -31.59 -43.10 13.28
N LEU A 315 -31.80 -42.95 14.57
CA LEU A 315 -32.72 -41.94 15.12
C LEU A 315 -31.96 -40.62 15.33
N ILE A 316 -32.41 -39.53 14.67
CA ILE A 316 -31.58 -38.32 14.48
C ILE A 316 -32.25 -37.00 14.92
N SER A 317 -33.55 -36.99 15.18
CA SER A 317 -34.30 -35.74 15.45
C SER A 317 -34.68 -35.48 16.90
N GLY A 318 -34.31 -36.36 17.84
CA GLY A 318 -34.63 -36.21 19.26
C GLY A 318 -33.49 -35.61 20.07
N ASN A 319 -33.78 -34.66 20.96
CA ASN A 319 -32.86 -34.38 22.06
C ASN A 319 -32.97 -35.50 23.09
N TRP A 320 -31.87 -35.88 23.73
CA TRP A 320 -31.90 -36.96 24.74
C TRP A 320 -32.78 -36.64 25.96
N TRP A 321 -33.18 -35.38 26.13
CA TRP A 321 -34.06 -34.88 27.20
C TRP A 321 -35.50 -34.55 26.76
N ASP A 322 -35.84 -34.70 25.47
CA ASP A 322 -37.20 -34.37 25.00
C ASP A 322 -38.19 -35.50 25.31
N GLU A 323 -39.34 -35.16 25.91
CA GLU A 323 -40.44 -36.10 26.22
C GLU A 323 -41.22 -36.54 24.97
N LYS A 324 -41.03 -35.87 23.83
CA LYS A 324 -41.67 -36.20 22.55
C LYS A 324 -40.76 -37.13 21.73
N SER A 325 -41.36 -38.21 21.22
CA SER A 325 -40.73 -39.27 20.44
C SER A 325 -39.91 -38.77 19.25
N TRP A 326 -38.82 -39.48 18.97
CA TRP A 326 -37.97 -39.34 17.78
C TRP A 326 -38.82 -39.17 16.50
N ALA A 327 -38.69 -38.04 15.81
CA ALA A 327 -39.51 -37.67 14.65
C ALA A 327 -38.91 -38.06 13.29
N ARG A 328 -37.72 -38.67 13.28
CA ARG A 328 -36.94 -38.97 12.06
C ARG A 328 -36.05 -40.19 12.28
N ALA A 329 -36.27 -41.20 11.47
CA ALA A 329 -35.42 -42.37 11.34
C ALA A 329 -34.76 -42.37 9.97
N GLU A 330 -33.44 -42.62 9.90
CA GLU A 330 -32.70 -42.70 8.64
C GLU A 330 -32.19 -44.13 8.38
N TRP A 331 -32.16 -44.51 7.11
CA TRP A 331 -31.60 -45.76 6.63
C TRP A 331 -30.62 -45.52 5.49
N ASP A 332 -29.52 -46.27 5.51
CA ASP A 332 -28.63 -46.43 4.37
C ASP A 332 -29.00 -47.74 3.68
N LEU A 333 -29.37 -47.66 2.40
CA LEU A 333 -29.90 -48.76 1.61
C LEU A 333 -28.96 -49.08 0.45
N GLU A 334 -28.63 -50.36 0.30
CA GLU A 334 -27.93 -50.90 -0.87
C GLU A 334 -28.97 -51.51 -1.81
N MET A 335 -29.11 -50.91 -2.98
CA MET A 335 -30.07 -51.29 -4.00
C MET A 335 -29.50 -52.41 -4.89
N GLU A 336 -30.37 -53.17 -5.56
CA GLU A 336 -29.96 -54.27 -6.46
C GLU A 336 -29.09 -53.82 -7.64
N ASN A 337 -29.25 -52.58 -8.10
CA ASN A 337 -28.42 -51.97 -9.15
C ASN A 337 -27.03 -51.53 -8.64
N GLY A 338 -26.71 -51.73 -7.36
CA GLY A 338 -25.45 -51.34 -6.73
C GLY A 338 -25.42 -49.91 -6.19
N GLU A 339 -26.52 -49.14 -6.32
CA GLU A 339 -26.60 -47.79 -5.76
C GLU A 339 -26.75 -47.83 -4.23
N LEU A 340 -26.02 -46.94 -3.56
CA LEU A 340 -26.15 -46.70 -2.13
C LEU A 340 -26.95 -45.42 -1.92
N VAL A 341 -28.06 -45.51 -1.20
CA VAL A 341 -29.04 -44.43 -1.07
C VAL A 341 -29.33 -44.18 0.41
N ARG A 342 -29.40 -42.91 0.82
CA ARG A 342 -29.89 -42.54 2.15
C ARG A 342 -31.33 -42.07 2.05
N CYS A 343 -32.21 -42.69 2.83
CA CYS A 343 -33.59 -42.26 2.98
C CYS A 343 -33.97 -42.06 4.44
N HIS A 344 -34.98 -41.25 4.68
CA HIS A 344 -35.57 -41.08 6.01
C HIS A 344 -37.08 -41.23 5.98
N GLU A 345 -37.60 -41.66 7.12
CA GLU A 345 -39.02 -41.66 7.46
C GLU A 345 -39.25 -40.61 8.55
N SER A 346 -40.29 -39.80 8.34
CA SER A 346 -40.73 -38.79 9.28
C SER A 346 -42.25 -38.61 9.15
N ASP A 347 -42.96 -38.76 10.26
CA ASP A 347 -44.42 -38.66 10.37
C ASP A 347 -45.19 -39.48 9.32
N GLY A 348 -44.74 -40.71 9.03
CA GLY A 348 -45.34 -41.63 8.07
C GLY A 348 -44.97 -41.36 6.61
N SER A 349 -44.12 -40.36 6.34
CA SER A 349 -43.68 -40.00 4.99
C SER A 349 -42.22 -40.40 4.76
N TRP A 350 -41.96 -41.04 3.63
CA TRP A 350 -40.61 -41.45 3.22
C TRP A 350 -40.03 -40.47 2.20
N LYS A 351 -38.76 -40.12 2.38
CA LYS A 351 -38.02 -39.27 1.45
C LYS A 351 -36.59 -39.77 1.29
N ILE A 352 -36.01 -39.53 0.11
CA ILE A 352 -34.61 -39.80 -0.18
C ILE A 352 -33.80 -38.52 0.01
N ASP A 353 -32.80 -38.58 0.89
CA ASP A 353 -31.92 -37.45 1.19
C ASP A 353 -30.76 -37.33 0.20
N GLY A 354 -30.36 -38.42 -0.46
CA GLY A 354 -29.24 -38.42 -1.41
C GLY A 354 -28.77 -39.81 -1.81
N ILE A 355 -27.83 -39.82 -2.75
CA ILE A 355 -27.14 -41.02 -3.25
C ILE A 355 -25.65 -40.89 -2.90
N TYR A 356 -25.01 -41.97 -2.49
CA TYR A 356 -23.57 -42.01 -2.28
C TYR A 356 -22.83 -42.18 -3.62
N ASP A 357 -21.81 -41.35 -3.83
CA ASP A 357 -20.85 -41.41 -4.93
C ASP A 357 -19.58 -42.20 -4.57
#